data_AF-F2I1P7-F1
#
_entry.id   AF-F2I1P7-F1
#
_cell.length_a   1.000
_cell.length_b   1.000
_cell.length_c   1.000
_cell.angle_alpha   90.00
_cell.angle_beta   90.00
_cell.angle_gamma   90.00
#
_symmetry.space_group_name_H-M   'P 1'
#
loop_
_entity.id
_entity.type
_entity.pdbx_description
1 polymer ?
#
loop_
_entity_poly.entity_id
_entity_poly.type
_entity_poly.pdbx_seq_one_letter_code
_entity_poly.pdbx_strand_id
1 'polypeptide(L)'
;MNNFNLIVNQNGFREYDARWLYPDDINLEGIKHLGMGLGTQIVSRTKKNPRVVVGHDYRSYSEDIKKSLIEGLIQAGCAVEDVGLSLSPMVYFAQFELDADAVAMVTASHNENGWTGVKMGIEKALTHAPEEMAELKDIVLNQKFKLDQGSYKEIKGFKEIYTNDLVSKNKIKKKLKQ
;
A
#
# COMPACT_ATOMS: atom_id res chain seq x y z
N MET A 1 -20.74 -10.89 -21.18
CA MET A 1 -19.31 -10.54 -21.11
C MET A 1 -19.23 -9.19 -20.42
N ASN A 2 -18.88 -9.14 -19.14
CA ASN A 2 -18.80 -7.87 -18.41
C ASN A 2 -17.57 -7.13 -18.93
N ASN A 3 -17.80 -6.00 -19.62
CA ASN A 3 -16.75 -5.05 -19.96
C ASN A 3 -16.15 -4.53 -18.64
N PHE A 4 -15.02 -5.09 -18.21
CA PHE A 4 -14.19 -4.51 -17.16
C PHE A 4 -13.50 -3.27 -17.74
N ASN A 5 -14.23 -2.17 -17.90
CA ASN A 5 -13.62 -0.91 -18.28
C ASN A 5 -12.69 -0.46 -17.16
N LEU A 6 -11.45 -0.09 -17.50
CA LEU A 6 -10.51 0.54 -16.57
C LEU A 6 -11.09 1.86 -16.06
N ILE A 7 -11.13 2.05 -14.74
CA ILE A 7 -11.55 3.32 -14.12
C ILE A 7 -10.45 3.77 -13.16
N VAL A 8 -9.85 4.93 -13.45
CA VAL A 8 -8.91 5.65 -12.57
C VAL A 8 -9.15 7.14 -12.73
N ASN A 9 -9.88 7.75 -11.82
CA ASN A 9 -10.09 9.19 -11.82
C ASN A 9 -8.80 9.91 -11.39
N GLN A 10 -8.25 10.76 -12.25
CA GLN A 10 -6.98 11.47 -12.00
C GLN A 10 -6.98 12.36 -10.74
N ASN A 11 -8.16 12.75 -10.25
CA ASN A 11 -8.30 13.61 -9.08
C ASN A 11 -8.05 12.87 -7.76
N GLY A 12 -8.01 11.53 -7.79
CA GLY A 12 -7.69 10.76 -6.60
C GLY A 12 -6.21 10.66 -6.28
N PHE A 13 -5.31 11.06 -7.19
CA PHE A 13 -3.90 11.28 -6.87
C PHE A 13 -3.76 12.62 -6.14
N ARG A 14 -3.70 12.58 -4.80
CA ARG A 14 -3.54 13.77 -3.96
C ARG A 14 -2.07 13.98 -3.64
N GLU A 15 -1.79 15.05 -2.90
CA GLU A 15 -0.43 15.52 -2.63
C GLU A 15 0.43 14.52 -1.83
N TYR A 16 -0.18 13.75 -0.93
CA TYR A 16 0.54 12.83 -0.01
C TYR A 16 -0.04 11.41 0.06
N ASP A 17 -1.18 11.18 -0.61
CA ASP A 17 -1.80 9.87 -0.69
C ASP A 17 -2.71 9.77 -1.91
N ALA A 18 -3.25 8.58 -2.16
CA ALA A 18 -4.19 8.36 -3.23
C ALA A 18 -5.54 7.94 -2.65
N ARG A 19 -6.65 8.59 -3.05
CA ARG A 19 -8.00 8.32 -2.53
C ARG A 19 -9.08 8.52 -3.58
N TRP A 20 -10.04 7.60 -3.60
CA TRP A 20 -11.14 7.57 -4.56
C TRP A 20 -12.42 7.06 -3.91
N LEU A 21 -13.57 7.37 -4.48
CA LEU A 21 -14.79 6.60 -4.26
C LEU A 21 -14.70 5.27 -5.02
N TYR A 22 -15.02 4.17 -4.35
CA TYR A 22 -15.02 2.83 -4.91
C TYR A 22 -16.47 2.32 -5.05
N PRO A 23 -16.89 1.79 -6.21
CA PRO A 23 -16.08 1.54 -7.42
C PRO A 23 -16.09 2.69 -8.47
N ASP A 24 -16.76 3.82 -8.19
CA ASP A 24 -17.12 4.82 -9.22
C ASP A 24 -15.94 5.67 -9.72
N ASP A 25 -15.00 6.02 -8.86
CA ASP A 25 -13.80 6.79 -9.21
C ASP A 25 -12.56 5.90 -9.43
N ILE A 26 -12.57 4.69 -8.87
CA ILE A 26 -11.57 3.65 -9.14
C ILE A 26 -12.19 2.28 -8.97
N ASN A 27 -11.89 1.35 -9.87
CA ASN A 27 -12.31 -0.05 -9.77
C ASN A 27 -11.11 -1.00 -9.57
N LEU A 28 -11.36 -2.30 -9.48
CA LEU A 28 -10.30 -3.30 -9.22
C LEU A 28 -9.21 -3.29 -10.31
N GLU A 29 -9.57 -3.14 -11.59
CA GLU A 29 -8.56 -3.02 -12.66
C GLU A 29 -7.76 -1.71 -12.52
N GLY A 30 -8.41 -0.62 -12.12
CA GLY A 30 -7.75 0.64 -11.78
C GLY A 30 -6.77 0.51 -10.62
N ILE A 31 -7.13 -0.22 -9.58
CA ILE A 31 -6.24 -0.51 -8.43
C ILE A 31 -5.06 -1.38 -8.86
N LYS A 32 -5.27 -2.34 -9.77
CA LYS A 32 -4.18 -3.13 -10.35
C LYS A 32 -3.23 -2.28 -11.19
N HIS A 33 -3.76 -1.35 -12.00
CA HIS A 33 -2.95 -0.35 -12.71
C HIS A 33 -2.16 0.55 -11.75
N LEU A 34 -2.77 0.97 -10.64
CA LEU A 34 -2.08 1.67 -9.56
C LEU A 34 -0.94 0.82 -8.99
N GLY A 35 -1.16 -0.47 -8.77
CA GLY A 35 -0.13 -1.42 -8.32
C GLY A 35 1.03 -1.56 -9.31
N MET A 36 0.75 -1.68 -10.61
CA MET A 36 1.79 -1.72 -11.64
C MET A 36 2.58 -0.42 -11.72
N GLY A 37 1.90 0.73 -11.59
CA GLY A 37 2.54 2.04 -11.59
C GLY A 37 3.43 2.24 -10.36
N LEU A 38 2.93 1.91 -9.17
CA LEU A 38 3.68 1.98 -7.92
C LEU A 38 4.89 1.04 -7.97
N GLY A 39 4.71 -0.19 -8.42
CA GLY A 39 5.83 -1.13 -8.55
C GLY A 39 6.89 -0.66 -9.54
N THR A 40 6.48 -0.08 -10.68
CA THR A 40 7.40 0.52 -11.66
C THR A 40 8.26 1.63 -11.03
N GLN A 41 7.63 2.48 -10.22
CA GLN A 41 8.29 3.57 -9.50
C GLN A 41 9.23 3.05 -8.40
N ILE A 42 8.83 2.01 -7.65
CA ILE A 42 9.68 1.41 -6.61
C ILE A 42 10.93 0.81 -7.26
N VAL A 43 10.78 0.01 -8.32
CA VAL A 43 11.89 -0.64 -9.02
C VAL A 43 12.87 0.39 -9.59
N SER A 44 12.40 1.51 -10.14
CA SER A 44 13.28 2.55 -10.69
C SER A 44 14.12 3.27 -9.65
N ARG A 45 13.65 3.34 -8.40
CA ARG A 45 14.29 4.09 -7.30
C ARG A 45 15.08 3.22 -6.32
N THR A 46 14.93 1.89 -6.40
CA THR A 46 15.54 0.96 -5.44
C THR A 46 16.47 -0.03 -6.13
N LYS A 47 15.98 -1.25 -6.38
CA LYS A 47 16.73 -2.39 -6.91
C LYS A 47 15.81 -3.32 -7.66
N LYS A 48 16.38 -4.37 -8.29
CA LYS A 48 15.59 -5.47 -8.84
C LYS A 48 14.91 -6.26 -7.72
N ASN A 49 13.67 -6.70 -7.95
CA ASN A 49 12.85 -7.43 -6.99
C ASN A 49 12.75 -6.76 -5.61
N PRO A 50 12.34 -5.49 -5.53
CA PRO A 50 12.23 -4.77 -4.27
C PRO A 50 11.14 -5.38 -3.39
N ARG A 51 11.39 -5.43 -2.08
CA ARG A 51 10.44 -5.96 -1.09
C ARG A 51 9.44 -4.87 -0.71
N VAL A 52 8.16 -5.17 -0.85
CA VAL A 52 7.08 -4.21 -0.62
C VAL A 52 6.12 -4.79 0.42
N VAL A 53 6.01 -4.14 1.58
CA VAL A 53 5.04 -4.56 2.58
C VAL A 53 3.68 -3.98 2.25
N VAL A 54 2.66 -4.83 2.24
CA VAL A 54 1.29 -4.44 1.93
C VAL A 54 0.35 -4.82 3.06
N GLY A 55 -0.51 -3.89 3.47
CA GLY A 55 -1.56 -4.14 4.46
C GLY A 55 -2.86 -3.43 4.10
N HIS A 56 -3.93 -3.70 4.84
CA HIS A 56 -5.23 -3.08 4.61
C HIS A 56 -6.02 -2.86 5.89
N ASP A 57 -6.97 -1.94 5.88
CA ASP A 57 -7.88 -1.73 7.00
C ASP A 57 -9.11 -2.66 6.97
N TYR A 58 -10.05 -2.44 7.88
CA TYR A 58 -11.19 -3.32 8.15
C TYR A 58 -12.39 -3.15 7.20
N ARG A 59 -12.36 -2.23 6.22
CA ARG A 59 -13.51 -2.05 5.31
C ARG A 59 -13.76 -3.34 4.53
N SER A 60 -15.03 -3.67 4.29
CA SER A 60 -15.43 -4.96 3.70
C SER A 60 -14.84 -5.24 2.31
N TYR A 61 -14.49 -4.18 1.57
CA TYR A 61 -13.88 -4.24 0.24
C TYR A 61 -12.34 -4.08 0.26
N SER A 62 -11.74 -3.77 1.41
CA SER A 62 -10.30 -3.49 1.51
C SER A 62 -9.43 -4.69 1.19
N GLU A 63 -9.91 -5.91 1.48
CA GLU A 63 -9.19 -7.14 1.13
C GLU A 63 -9.09 -7.34 -0.39
N ASP A 64 -10.19 -7.13 -1.12
CA ASP A 64 -10.21 -7.27 -2.59
C ASP A 64 -9.37 -6.19 -3.26
N ILE A 65 -9.46 -4.95 -2.78
CA ILE A 65 -8.61 -3.84 -3.26
C ILE A 65 -7.13 -4.16 -3.02
N LYS A 66 -6.78 -4.65 -1.84
CA LYS A 66 -5.41 -5.08 -1.55
C LYS A 66 -4.96 -6.17 -2.52
N LYS A 67 -5.77 -7.21 -2.77
CA LYS A 67 -5.43 -8.28 -3.71
C LYS A 67 -5.13 -7.72 -5.10
N SER A 68 -5.98 -6.85 -5.65
CA SER A 68 -5.72 -6.20 -6.94
C SER A 68 -4.46 -5.33 -6.94
N LEU A 69 -4.18 -4.62 -5.85
CA LEU A 69 -2.96 -3.83 -5.72
C LEU A 69 -1.71 -4.72 -5.73
N ILE A 70 -1.76 -5.83 -4.98
CA ILE A 70 -0.70 -6.84 -4.91
C ILE A 70 -0.45 -7.47 -6.27
N GLU A 71 -1.50 -7.81 -7.02
CA GLU A 71 -1.37 -8.34 -8.38
C GLU A 71 -0.59 -7.37 -9.29
N GLY A 72 -0.90 -6.07 -9.22
CA GLY A 72 -0.18 -5.05 -9.99
C GLY A 72 1.29 -4.92 -9.58
N LEU A 73 1.57 -4.91 -8.27
CA LEU A 73 2.94 -4.86 -7.74
C LEU A 73 3.77 -6.07 -8.20
N ILE A 74 3.20 -7.27 -8.14
CA ILE A 74 3.86 -8.50 -8.61
C ILE A 74 4.16 -8.42 -10.11
N GLN A 75 3.24 -7.90 -10.92
CA GLN A 75 3.45 -7.71 -12.37
C GLN A 75 4.53 -6.68 -12.70
N ALA A 76 4.84 -5.77 -11.78
CA ALA A 76 5.95 -4.84 -11.92
C ALA A 76 7.28 -5.37 -11.36
N GLY A 77 7.33 -6.63 -10.92
CA GLY A 77 8.55 -7.27 -10.40
C GLY A 77 8.75 -7.14 -8.88
N CYS A 78 7.78 -6.65 -8.10
CA CYS A 78 7.94 -6.51 -6.66
C CYS A 78 7.82 -7.85 -5.91
N ALA A 79 8.62 -8.03 -4.86
CA ALA A 79 8.45 -9.10 -3.88
C ALA A 79 7.52 -8.61 -2.76
N VAL A 80 6.24 -8.95 -2.85
CA VAL A 80 5.21 -8.46 -1.94
C VAL A 80 5.18 -9.29 -0.66
N GLU A 81 5.18 -8.60 0.48
CA GLU A 81 5.02 -9.16 1.83
C GLU A 81 3.70 -8.66 2.44
N ASP A 82 2.66 -9.50 2.43
CA ASP A 82 1.32 -9.15 2.89
C ASP A 82 1.18 -9.38 4.39
N VAL A 83 0.97 -8.29 5.15
CA VAL A 83 0.76 -8.33 6.62
C VAL A 83 -0.72 -8.37 7.00
N GLY A 84 -1.64 -8.42 6.03
CA GLY A 84 -3.07 -8.59 6.25
C GLY A 84 -3.75 -7.38 6.88
N LEU A 85 -4.77 -7.65 7.69
CA LEU A 85 -5.54 -6.64 8.42
C LEU A 85 -4.63 -5.88 9.39
N SER A 86 -4.47 -4.58 9.14
CA SER A 86 -3.44 -3.75 9.73
C SER A 86 -3.94 -2.34 10.05
N LEU A 87 -3.26 -1.68 10.98
CA LEU A 87 -3.32 -0.23 11.11
C LEU A 87 -2.19 0.39 10.29
N SER A 88 -2.36 1.62 9.81
CA SER A 88 -1.27 2.34 9.11
C SER A 88 0.08 2.27 9.88
N PRO A 89 0.17 2.62 11.18
CA PRO A 89 1.44 2.52 11.91
C PRO A 89 2.03 1.11 11.96
N MET A 90 1.20 0.06 11.90
CA MET A 90 1.67 -1.32 11.86
C MET A 90 2.35 -1.66 10.53
N VAL A 91 1.82 -1.15 9.40
CA VAL A 91 2.45 -1.32 8.08
C VAL A 91 3.76 -0.54 7.98
N TYR A 92 3.82 0.69 8.49
CA TYR A 92 5.09 1.42 8.53
C TYR A 92 6.09 0.73 9.46
N PHE A 93 5.67 0.22 10.63
CA PHE A 93 6.53 -0.59 11.49
C PHE A 93 7.05 -1.84 10.78
N ALA A 94 6.20 -2.53 10.01
CA ALA A 94 6.58 -3.69 9.22
C ALA A 94 7.67 -3.40 8.19
N GLN A 95 7.69 -2.20 7.61
CA GLN A 95 8.79 -1.78 6.74
C GLN A 95 10.15 -1.87 7.44
N PHE A 96 10.21 -1.44 8.70
CA PHE A 96 11.43 -1.47 9.50
C PHE A 96 11.75 -2.88 9.95
N GLU A 97 10.77 -3.57 10.53
CA GLU A 97 10.95 -4.91 11.12
C GLU A 97 11.35 -5.94 10.06
N LEU A 98 10.79 -5.85 8.86
CA LEU A 98 11.07 -6.76 7.77
C LEU A 98 12.23 -6.29 6.89
N ASP A 99 12.79 -5.10 7.11
CA ASP A 99 13.80 -4.49 6.23
C ASP A 99 13.34 -4.42 4.76
N ALA A 100 12.11 -3.92 4.56
CA ALA A 100 11.49 -3.79 3.25
C ALA A 100 11.86 -2.46 2.57
N ASP A 101 11.83 -2.48 1.24
CA ASP A 101 12.21 -1.36 0.37
C ASP A 101 11.07 -0.36 0.15
N ALA A 102 9.81 -0.75 0.41
CA ALA A 102 8.64 0.12 0.27
C ALA A 102 7.44 -0.40 1.09
N VAL A 103 6.43 0.45 1.23
CA VAL A 103 5.13 0.15 1.86
C VAL A 103 3.96 0.59 1.02
N ALA A 104 2.86 -0.15 1.09
CA ALA A 104 1.55 0.27 0.64
C ALA A 104 0.46 -0.17 1.63
N MET A 105 -0.29 0.79 2.15
CA MET A 105 -1.41 0.56 3.07
C MET A 105 -2.72 0.94 2.38
N VAL A 106 -3.59 -0.04 2.15
CA VAL A 106 -4.94 0.20 1.65
C VAL A 106 -5.80 0.77 2.77
N THR A 107 -6.10 2.06 2.67
CA THR A 107 -6.98 2.77 3.61
C THR A 107 -7.45 4.10 3.07
N ALA A 108 -8.66 4.51 3.46
CA ALA A 108 -9.13 5.88 3.30
C ALA A 108 -9.09 6.70 4.61
N SER A 109 -8.33 6.22 5.62
CA SER A 109 -8.21 6.89 6.92
C SER A 109 -9.60 7.12 7.55
N HIS A 110 -9.96 8.36 7.86
CA HIS A 110 -11.23 8.77 8.48
C HIS A 110 -12.39 9.01 7.49
N ASN A 111 -12.19 8.82 6.18
CA ASN A 111 -13.28 8.98 5.22
C ASN A 111 -14.40 7.95 5.45
N GLU A 112 -15.62 8.32 5.10
CA GLU A 112 -16.80 7.44 5.18
C GLU A 112 -16.65 6.17 4.32
N ASN A 113 -17.52 5.18 4.57
CA ASN A 113 -17.61 3.99 3.73
C ASN A 113 -17.91 4.38 2.28
N GLY A 114 -17.36 3.62 1.33
CA GLY A 114 -17.34 3.95 -0.09
C GLY A 114 -16.02 4.57 -0.52
N TRP A 115 -15.28 5.24 0.37
CA TRP A 115 -13.92 5.68 0.06
C TRP A 115 -12.91 4.53 0.19
N THR A 116 -11.98 4.49 -0.75
CA THR A 116 -10.75 3.71 -0.66
C THR A 116 -9.54 4.60 -0.93
N GLY A 117 -8.36 4.05 -0.69
CA GLY A 117 -7.12 4.73 -0.97
C GLY A 117 -5.92 3.86 -0.68
N VAL A 118 -4.75 4.37 -1.06
CA VAL A 118 -3.47 3.78 -0.73
C VAL A 118 -2.62 4.88 -0.13
N LYS A 119 -1.98 4.60 1.01
CA LYS A 119 -0.84 5.36 1.52
C LYS A 119 0.42 4.59 1.19
N MET A 120 1.41 5.23 0.59
CA MET A 120 2.61 4.53 0.11
C MET A 120 3.88 5.29 0.40
N GLY A 121 4.99 4.57 0.47
CA GLY A 121 6.33 5.10 0.78
C GLY A 121 7.41 4.19 0.23
N ILE A 122 8.49 4.76 -0.30
CA ILE A 122 9.68 4.00 -0.73
C ILE A 122 10.74 4.11 0.36
N GLU A 123 11.14 5.34 0.69
CA GLU A 123 12.07 5.56 1.80
C GLU A 123 11.43 5.21 3.15
N LYS A 124 12.23 4.62 4.04
CA LYS A 124 11.77 4.25 5.38
C LYS A 124 11.31 5.48 6.15
N ALA A 125 10.19 5.35 6.87
CA ALA A 125 9.52 6.43 7.60
C ALA A 125 8.94 7.57 6.75
N LEU A 126 9.07 7.54 5.42
CA LEU A 126 8.56 8.60 4.57
C LEU A 126 7.37 8.11 3.74
N THR A 127 6.36 8.97 3.66
CA THR A 127 5.26 8.82 2.69
C THR A 127 5.66 9.57 1.43
N HIS A 128 5.11 9.16 0.28
CA HIS A 128 5.28 9.91 -0.97
C HIS A 128 4.95 11.39 -0.76
N ALA A 129 5.81 12.24 -1.28
CA ALA A 129 5.65 13.68 -1.36
C ALA A 129 5.03 14.05 -2.74
N PRO A 130 4.77 15.35 -2.99
CA PRO A 130 4.07 15.77 -4.21
C PRO A 130 4.76 15.31 -5.51
N GLU A 131 6.09 15.28 -5.54
CA GLU A 131 6.85 14.86 -6.71
C GLU A 131 6.67 13.38 -7.02
N GLU A 132 6.75 12.50 -6.02
CA GLU A 132 6.54 11.07 -6.26
C GLU A 132 5.07 10.77 -6.58
N MET A 133 4.12 11.51 -6.01
CA MET A 133 2.70 11.38 -6.36
C MET A 133 2.42 11.82 -7.81
N ALA A 134 3.06 12.89 -8.27
CA ALA A 134 2.95 13.37 -9.65
C ALA A 134 3.56 12.37 -10.66
N GLU A 135 4.72 11.81 -10.34
CA GLU A 135 5.34 10.74 -11.14
C GLU A 135 4.44 9.51 -11.20
N LEU A 136 3.91 9.04 -10.05
CA LEU A 136 3.03 7.89 -9.99
C LEU A 136 1.77 8.11 -10.84
N LYS A 137 1.17 9.30 -10.74
CA LYS A 137 0.02 9.68 -11.57
C LYS A 137 0.36 9.58 -13.07
N ASP A 138 1.49 10.13 -13.49
CA ASP A 138 1.93 10.06 -14.89
C ASP A 138 2.12 8.61 -15.36
N ILE A 139 2.79 7.77 -14.56
CA ILE A 139 3.01 6.36 -14.89
C ILE A 139 1.67 5.63 -15.07
N VAL A 140 0.72 5.80 -14.14
CA VAL A 140 -0.56 5.10 -14.16
C VAL A 140 -1.44 5.55 -15.32
N LEU A 141 -1.61 6.87 -15.50
CA LEU A 141 -2.51 7.41 -16.51
C LEU A 141 -1.99 7.20 -17.94
N ASN A 142 -0.68 7.25 -18.13
CA ASN A 142 -0.04 7.02 -19.44
C ASN A 142 0.43 5.57 -19.63
N GLN A 143 0.12 4.67 -18.69
CA GLN A 143 0.46 3.25 -18.73
C GLN A 143 1.95 2.97 -19.01
N LYS A 144 2.85 3.78 -18.41
CA LYS A 144 4.31 3.67 -18.57
C LYS A 144 4.90 2.55 -17.69
N PHE A 145 4.25 1.40 -17.67
CA PHE A 145 4.58 0.29 -16.78
C PHE A 145 5.87 -0.40 -17.22
N LYS A 146 6.71 -0.76 -16.25
CA LYS A 146 7.80 -1.73 -16.41
C LYS A 146 7.36 -3.04 -15.79
N LEU A 147 7.19 -4.06 -16.63
CA LEU A 147 6.70 -5.35 -16.20
C LEU A 147 7.87 -6.33 -16.01
N ASP A 148 7.80 -7.12 -14.93
CA ASP A 148 8.72 -8.21 -14.61
C ASP A 148 7.97 -9.21 -13.71
N GLN A 149 8.62 -10.30 -13.31
CA GLN A 149 8.02 -11.31 -12.45
C GLN A 149 8.40 -11.10 -10.98
N GLY A 150 7.43 -10.64 -10.20
CA GLY A 150 7.53 -10.53 -8.75
C GLY A 150 7.18 -11.81 -8.01
N SER A 151 7.01 -11.70 -6.69
CA SER A 151 6.60 -12.80 -5.82
C SER A 151 5.66 -12.33 -4.73
N TYR A 152 4.93 -13.27 -4.13
CA TYR A 152 4.01 -13.03 -3.03
C TYR A 152 4.39 -13.87 -1.82
N LYS A 153 4.34 -13.27 -0.64
CA LYS A 153 4.49 -13.96 0.65
C LYS A 153 3.54 -13.34 1.67
N GLU A 154 2.75 -14.17 2.34
CA GLU A 154 1.96 -13.77 3.50
C GLU A 154 2.83 -13.80 4.77
N ILE A 155 2.78 -12.75 5.59
CA ILE A 155 3.45 -12.65 6.88
C ILE A 155 2.43 -12.92 7.99
N LYS A 156 2.30 -14.20 8.34
CA LYS A 156 1.38 -14.65 9.39
C LYS A 156 1.80 -14.15 10.77
N GLY A 157 0.82 -13.72 11.56
CA GLY A 157 1.03 -13.32 12.94
C GLY A 157 1.71 -11.97 13.14
N PHE A 158 1.66 -11.08 12.14
CA PHE A 158 2.35 -9.78 12.23
C PHE A 158 1.76 -8.87 13.32
N LYS A 159 0.46 -9.00 13.61
CA LYS A 159 -0.20 -8.28 14.71
C LYS A 159 0.43 -8.60 16.06
N GLU A 160 0.77 -9.86 16.29
CA GLU A 160 1.41 -10.34 17.51
C GLU A 160 2.83 -9.79 17.62
N ILE A 161 3.59 -9.77 16.52
CA ILE A 161 4.93 -9.16 16.45
C ILE A 161 4.86 -7.68 16.87
N TYR A 162 3.95 -6.92 16.25
CA TYR A 162 3.76 -5.49 16.55
C TYR A 162 3.32 -5.24 18.01
N THR A 163 2.37 -6.03 18.51
CA THR A 163 1.85 -5.89 19.88
C THR A 163 2.95 -6.20 20.91
N ASN A 164 3.74 -7.24 20.68
CA ASN A 164 4.84 -7.63 21.56
C ASN A 164 5.94 -6.55 21.60
N ASP A 165 6.26 -5.93 20.46
CA ASP A 165 7.21 -4.82 20.41
C ASP A 165 6.74 -3.63 21.28
N LEU A 166 5.47 -3.24 21.13
CA LEU A 166 4.88 -2.15 21.89
C LEU A 166 4.88 -2.41 23.40
N VAL A 167 4.54 -3.63 23.83
CA VAL A 167 4.47 -3.98 25.26
C VAL A 167 5.86 -4.12 25.88
N SER A 168 6.81 -4.75 25.18
CA SER A 168 8.15 -5.01 25.71
C SER A 168 8.99 -3.75 25.91
N LYS A 169 8.84 -2.76 25.02
CA LYS A 169 9.57 -1.48 25.08
C LYS A 169 8.95 -0.48 26.07
N ASN A 170 7.64 -0.58 26.35
CA ASN A 170 6.93 0.37 27.21
C ASN A 170 6.70 -0.18 28.62
N LYS A 171 7.78 -0.33 29.41
CA LYS A 171 7.64 -0.60 30.86
C LYS A 171 7.28 0.69 31.60
N ILE A 172 6.01 0.83 31.98
CA ILE A 172 5.54 1.94 32.81
C ILE A 172 6.16 1.79 34.21
N LYS A 173 7.26 2.48 34.46
CA LYS A 173 7.97 2.46 35.76
C LYS A 173 7.32 3.36 36.82
N LYS A 174 6.47 4.31 36.42
CA LYS A 174 5.78 5.22 37.33
C LYS A 174 4.35 4.73 37.55
N LYS A 175 3.90 4.66 38.81
CA LYS A 175 2.48 4.42 39.12
C LYS A 175 1.64 5.48 38.40
N LEU A 176 0.64 5.02 37.64
CA LEU A 176 -0.39 5.89 37.09
C LEU A 176 -1.10 6.55 38.28
N LYS A 177 -1.12 7.89 38.31
CA LYS A 177 -1.92 8.61 39.30
C LYS A 177 -3.38 8.39 38.91
N GLN A 178 -4.13 7.72 39.78
CA GLN A 178 -5.59 7.81 39.80
C GLN A 178 -5.99 9.17 40.38
#